data_AF-A0A067TGC7-F1
#
_entry.id   AF-A0A067TGC7-F1
#
_cell.length_a   1.000
_cell.length_b   1.000
_cell.length_c   1.000
_cell.angle_alpha   90.00
_cell.angle_beta   90.00
_cell.angle_gamma   90.00
#
_symmetry.space_group_name_H-M   'P 1'
#
loop_
_entity.id
_entity.type
_entity.pdbx_description
1 polymer ?
#
loop_
_entity_poly.entity_id
_entity_poly.type
_entity_poly.pdbx_seq_one_letter_code
_entity_poly.pdbx_strand_id
1 'polypeptide(L)'
;MSTTTSEIRDASSSLYRIELLKEDNWLPWKRRVTGVLRERRLLKYALVTARETEISEWEDNDARAQTQIELTLSDPQMIHIAGARTAAEMWTQLKTVKEPRGTMGIIS
;
A
#
# COMPACT_ATOMS: atom_id res chain seq x y z
N MET A 1 3.13 -19.95 34.14
CA MET A 1 1.87 -19.78 33.37
C MET A 1 2.08 -18.54 32.51
N SER A 2 2.74 -18.70 31.36
CA SER A 2 2.14 -18.90 30.02
C SER A 2 1.55 -17.61 29.42
N THR A 3 2.39 -17.01 28.56
CA THR A 3 2.06 -16.35 27.28
C THR A 3 1.16 -15.12 27.26
N THR A 4 1.76 -13.95 27.49
CA THR A 4 1.33 -12.68 26.86
C THR A 4 2.05 -12.53 25.51
N THR A 5 1.79 -13.44 24.57
CA THR A 5 2.33 -13.35 23.19
C THR A 5 1.32 -12.66 22.25
N SER A 6 0.08 -12.48 22.68
CA SER A 6 -0.99 -11.92 21.84
C SER A 6 -1.02 -10.39 21.80
N GLU A 7 -0.48 -9.68 22.79
CA GLU A 7 -0.56 -8.21 22.86
C GLU A 7 0.45 -7.50 21.93
N ILE A 8 1.57 -8.16 21.59
CA ILE A 8 2.62 -7.56 20.75
C ILE A 8 2.20 -7.50 19.27
N ARG A 9 1.29 -8.39 18.82
CA ARG A 9 0.76 -8.37 17.45
C ARG A 9 -0.21 -7.21 17.19
N ASP A 10 -0.88 -6.72 18.23
CA ASP A 10 -1.93 -5.70 18.09
C ASP A 10 -1.39 -4.26 18.13
N ALA A 11 -0.32 -4.02 18.90
CA ALA A 11 0.30 -2.68 19.04
C ALA A 11 0.90 -2.13 17.73
N SER A 12 1.30 -3.01 16.80
CA SER A 12 1.79 -2.60 15.48
C SER A 12 0.66 -2.20 14.53
N SER A 13 -0.58 -2.61 14.83
CA SER A 13 -1.79 -2.30 14.07
C SER A 13 -2.39 -0.94 14.49
N SER A 14 -2.23 -0.56 15.77
CA SER A 14 -2.86 0.63 16.35
C SER A 14 -2.05 1.93 16.23
N LEU A 15 -0.73 1.87 15.94
CA LEU A 15 0.13 3.06 15.84
C LEU A 15 -0.24 4.02 14.71
N TYR A 16 -0.93 3.51 13.69
CA TYR A 16 -1.41 4.34 12.59
C TYR A 16 -2.89 4.04 12.41
N ARG A 17 -3.75 4.77 13.12
CA ARG A 17 -5.17 4.92 12.74
C ARG A 17 -5.22 5.61 11.37
N ILE A 18 -4.90 4.86 10.33
CA ILE A 18 -5.11 5.25 8.94
C ILE A 18 -6.58 4.97 8.70
N GLU A 19 -7.33 6.04 8.46
CA GLU A 19 -8.68 5.89 7.94
C GLU A 19 -8.61 5.12 6.61
N LEU A 20 -9.43 4.09 6.44
CA LEU A 20 -9.45 3.28 5.22
C LEU A 20 -9.64 4.15 3.97
N LEU A 21 -9.07 3.73 2.84
CA LEU A 21 -9.27 4.43 1.58
C LEU A 21 -10.75 4.43 1.22
N LYS A 22 -11.27 5.62 0.94
CA LYS A 22 -12.62 5.91 0.47
C LYS A 22 -12.55 6.68 -0.85
N GLU A 23 -13.70 7.13 -1.34
CA GLU A 23 -13.77 7.90 -2.58
C GLU A 23 -13.10 9.27 -2.45
N ASP A 24 -13.27 9.92 -1.30
CA ASP A 24 -13.01 11.34 -1.06
C ASP A 24 -11.74 11.63 -0.24
N ASN A 25 -11.11 10.61 0.34
CA ASN A 25 -9.98 10.78 1.27
C ASN A 25 -8.60 10.40 0.69
N TRP A 26 -8.48 10.33 -0.64
CA TRP A 26 -7.26 9.88 -1.33
C TRP A 26 -5.98 10.60 -0.88
N LEU A 27 -5.95 11.94 -0.89
CA LEU A 27 -4.72 12.69 -0.60
C LEU A 27 -4.25 12.51 0.86
N PRO A 28 -5.11 12.66 1.88
CA PRO A 28 -4.75 12.33 3.26
C PRO A 28 -4.35 10.86 3.44
N TRP A 29 -5.05 9.93 2.81
CA TRP A 29 -4.75 8.50 2.87
C TRP A 29 -3.36 8.19 2.29
N LYS A 30 -3.10 8.65 1.07
CA LYS A 30 -1.82 8.45 0.35
C LYS A 30 -0.65 8.94 1.18
N ARG A 31 -0.77 10.12 1.80
CA ARG A 31 0.29 10.68 2.67
C ARG A 31 0.55 9.82 3.89
N ARG A 32 -0.49 9.28 4.54
CA ARG A 32 -0.35 8.42 5.72
C ARG A 32 0.26 7.06 5.37
N VAL A 33 -0.25 6.40 4.33
CA VAL A 33 0.30 5.11 3.87
C VAL A 33 1.75 5.24 3.43
N THR A 34 2.09 6.33 2.72
CA THR A 34 3.50 6.64 2.36
C THR A 34 4.37 6.77 3.62
N GLY A 35 3.86 7.41 4.68
CA GLY A 35 4.55 7.53 5.97
C GLY A 35 4.84 6.17 6.62
N VAL A 36 3.83 5.30 6.69
CA VAL A 36 3.96 3.95 7.28
C VAL A 36 4.93 3.09 6.48
N LEU A 37 4.81 3.09 5.15
CA LEU A 37 5.73 2.36 4.28
C LEU A 37 7.16 2.89 4.42
N ARG A 38 7.35 4.21 4.59
CA ARG A 38 8.68 4.81 4.81
C ARG A 38 9.28 4.38 6.15
N GLU A 39 8.49 4.42 7.22
CA GLU A 39 8.95 4.02 8.56
C GLU A 39 9.35 2.54 8.62
N ARG A 40 8.60 1.69 7.91
CA ARG A 40 8.88 0.26 7.79
C ARG A 40 9.95 -0.09 6.75
N ARG A 41 10.55 0.92 6.09
CA ARG A 41 11.52 0.78 4.98
C ARG A 41 10.97 -0.01 3.77
N LEU A 42 9.65 -0.04 3.61
CA LEU A 42 8.93 -0.73 2.56
C LEU A 42 8.61 0.16 1.35
N LEU A 43 8.74 1.48 1.47
CA LEU A 43 8.34 2.44 0.43
C LEU A 43 9.00 2.17 -0.93
N LYS A 44 10.24 1.68 -0.95
CA LYS A 44 10.96 1.38 -2.21
C LYS A 44 10.28 0.28 -3.03
N TYR A 45 9.62 -0.68 -2.38
CA TYR A 45 8.92 -1.80 -3.03
C TYR A 45 7.55 -1.39 -3.59
N ALA A 46 6.89 -0.40 -2.97
CA ALA A 46 5.66 0.19 -3.50
C ALA A 46 5.89 1.17 -4.67
N LEU A 47 7.14 1.53 -4.96
CA LEU A 47 7.49 2.49 -6.01
C LEU A 47 8.26 1.87 -7.17
N VAL A 48 8.95 0.75 -6.96
CA VAL A 48 9.86 0.14 -7.93
C VAL A 48 9.72 -1.39 -7.90
N THR A 49 9.72 -2.01 -9.06
CA THR A 49 9.77 -3.48 -9.23
C THR A 49 11.19 -4.03 -9.03
N ALA A 50 11.32 -5.29 -8.62
CA ALA A 50 12.60 -5.92 -8.25
C ALA A 50 13.69 -5.79 -9.32
N ARG A 51 14.97 -5.83 -8.89
CA ARG A 51 16.10 -6.24 -9.75
C ARG A 51 16.43 -7.71 -9.48
N GLU A 52 16.84 -8.42 -10.54
CA GLU A 52 17.08 -9.87 -10.61
C GLU A 52 18.00 -10.46 -9.51
N THR A 53 18.82 -9.65 -8.85
CA THR A 53 19.85 -10.12 -7.89
C THR A 53 19.39 -10.22 -6.43
N GLU A 54 18.19 -9.72 -6.08
CA GLU A 54 17.68 -9.68 -4.69
C GLU A 54 16.29 -10.34 -4.55
N ILE A 55 15.93 -11.27 -5.44
CA ILE A 55 14.55 -11.77 -5.63
C ILE A 55 13.91 -12.25 -4.32
N SER A 56 14.57 -13.09 -3.54
CA SER A 56 13.93 -13.70 -2.36
C SER A 56 13.67 -12.72 -1.20
N GLU A 57 14.62 -11.84 -0.88
CA GLU A 57 14.40 -10.80 0.12
C GLU A 57 13.46 -9.70 -0.41
N TRP A 58 13.46 -9.47 -1.72
CA TRP A 58 12.54 -8.54 -2.35
C TRP A 58 11.11 -9.05 -2.30
N GLU A 59 10.87 -10.34 -2.56
CA GLU A 59 9.54 -10.97 -2.51
C GLU A 59 8.92 -10.88 -1.11
N ASP A 60 9.68 -11.16 -0.04
CA ASP A 60 9.16 -11.02 1.34
C ASP A 60 8.77 -9.57 1.64
N ASN A 61 9.63 -8.62 1.29
CA ASN A 61 9.37 -7.21 1.56
C ASN A 61 8.26 -6.63 0.67
N ASP A 62 8.12 -7.10 -0.57
CA ASP A 62 7.01 -6.75 -1.45
C ASP A 62 5.70 -7.33 -0.90
N ALA A 63 5.65 -8.59 -0.50
CA ALA A 63 4.47 -9.19 0.13
C ALA A 63 4.05 -8.45 1.41
N ARG A 64 5.02 -8.01 2.22
CA ARG A 64 4.76 -7.16 3.40
C ARG A 64 4.19 -5.80 3.00
N ALA A 65 4.69 -5.19 1.93
CA ALA A 65 4.16 -3.94 1.40
C ALA A 65 2.73 -4.10 0.84
N GLN A 66 2.46 -5.19 0.11
CA GLN A 66 1.12 -5.55 -0.37
C GLN A 66 0.13 -5.66 0.79
N THR A 67 0.46 -6.45 1.81
CA THR A 67 -0.38 -6.62 3.00
C THR A 67 -0.67 -5.29 3.69
N GLN A 68 0.32 -4.39 3.79
CA GLN A 68 0.11 -3.07 4.38
C GLN A 68 -0.82 -2.19 3.55
N ILE A 69 -0.74 -2.26 2.22
CA ILE A 69 -1.66 -1.54 1.34
C ILE A 69 -3.07 -2.10 1.51
N GLU A 70 -3.26 -3.42 1.45
CA GLU A 70 -4.57 -4.08 1.60
C GLU A 70 -5.27 -3.72 2.91
N LEU A 71 -4.55 -3.76 4.04
CA LEU A 71 -5.09 -3.42 5.36
C LEU A 71 -5.55 -1.96 5.49
N THR A 72 -5.17 -1.10 4.54
CA THR A 72 -5.55 0.31 4.53
C THR A 72 -6.64 0.62 3.49
N LEU A 73 -7.12 -0.38 2.75
CA LEU A 73 -8.22 -0.24 1.79
C LEU A 73 -9.56 -0.62 2.42
N SER A 74 -10.64 0.03 1.98
CA SER A 74 -12.00 -0.47 2.23
C SER A 74 -12.40 -1.51 1.18
N ASP A 75 -13.36 -2.38 1.51
CA ASP A 75 -13.83 -3.46 0.62
C ASP A 75 -14.18 -2.96 -0.80
N PRO A 76 -14.87 -1.81 -0.99
CA PRO A 76 -15.17 -1.31 -2.33
C PRO A 76 -13.93 -0.85 -3.12
N GLN A 77 -12.82 -0.55 -2.44
CA GLN A 77 -11.57 -0.12 -3.09
C GLN A 77 -10.67 -1.29 -3.45
N MET A 78 -10.87 -2.47 -2.85
CA MET A 78 -10.10 -3.68 -3.15
C MET A 78 -10.23 -4.12 -4.62
N ILE A 79 -11.34 -3.80 -5.28
CA ILE A 79 -11.54 -4.13 -6.70
C ILE A 79 -10.48 -3.46 -7.61
N HIS A 80 -9.92 -2.33 -7.18
CA HIS A 80 -8.97 -1.56 -7.98
C HIS A 80 -7.55 -2.13 -7.96
N ILE A 81 -7.25 -3.01 -7.02
CA ILE A 81 -5.98 -3.72 -6.92
C ILE A 81 -6.10 -5.18 -7.38
N ALA A 82 -7.30 -5.62 -7.78
CA ALA A 82 -7.55 -6.99 -8.20
C ALA A 82 -6.69 -7.33 -9.44
N GLY A 83 -5.83 -8.34 -9.28
CA GLY A 83 -4.91 -8.79 -10.35
C GLY A 83 -3.53 -8.12 -10.34
N ALA A 84 -3.27 -7.18 -9.42
CA ALA A 84 -1.90 -6.75 -9.13
C ALA A 84 -1.10 -7.89 -8.47
N ARG A 85 0.15 -8.07 -8.89
CA ARG A 85 1.06 -9.10 -8.40
C ARG A 85 2.13 -8.55 -7.47
N THR A 86 2.31 -7.23 -7.46
CA THR A 86 3.33 -6.54 -6.67
C THR A 86 2.76 -5.32 -5.97
N ALA A 87 3.39 -4.88 -4.87
CA ALA A 87 2.98 -3.67 -4.16
C ALA A 87 3.08 -2.42 -5.06
N ALA A 88 4.08 -2.39 -5.95
CA ALA A 88 4.24 -1.35 -6.96
C ALA A 88 3.06 -1.27 -7.93
N GLU A 89 2.56 -2.42 -8.39
CA GLU A 89 1.39 -2.48 -9.27
C GLU A 89 0.13 -2.02 -8.54
N MET A 90 -0.11 -2.49 -7.31
CA MET A 90 -1.25 -2.05 -6.49
C MET A 90 -1.23 -0.53 -6.32
N TRP A 91 -0.08 0.03 -5.95
CA TRP A 91 0.09 1.47 -5.76
C TRP A 91 -0.11 2.26 -7.06
N THR A 92 0.30 1.70 -8.19
CA THR A 92 0.14 2.31 -9.51
C THR A 92 -1.31 2.30 -9.97
N GLN A 93 -2.02 1.18 -9.81
CA GLN A 93 -3.45 1.08 -10.15
C GLN A 93 -4.29 2.04 -9.31
N LEU A 94 -4.04 2.12 -8.00
CA LEU A 94 -4.70 3.09 -7.11
C LEU A 94 -4.45 4.53 -7.56
N LYS A 95 -3.21 4.88 -7.92
CA LYS A 95 -2.88 6.19 -8.50
C LYS A 95 -3.65 6.45 -9.80
N THR A 96 -3.75 5.48 -10.70
CA THR A 96 -4.48 5.65 -11.97
C THR A 96 -5.97 5.93 -11.74
N VAL A 97 -6.60 5.24 -10.78
CA VAL A 97 -8.03 5.43 -10.47
C VAL A 97 -8.30 6.75 -9.76
N LYS A 98 -7.43 7.14 -8.81
CA LYS A 98 -7.67 8.29 -7.90
C LYS A 98 -7.00 9.58 -8.35
N GLU A 99 -5.98 9.48 -9.18
CA GLU A 99 -5.34 10.58 -9.87
C GLU A 99 -5.51 10.32 -11.37
N PRO A 100 -6.75 10.34 -11.90
CA PRO A 100 -6.93 10.33 -13.34
C PRO A 100 -6.14 11.53 -13.83
N ARG A 101 -5.03 11.26 -14.51
CA ARG A 101 -4.26 12.29 -15.21
C ARG A 101 -5.29 12.95 -16.09
N GLY A 102 -5.66 14.19 -15.77
CA GLY A 102 -6.60 14.95 -16.58
C GLY A 102 -6.13 14.78 -18.00
N THR A 103 -6.92 14.06 -18.80
CA THR A 103 -6.61 13.84 -20.21
C THR A 103 -6.36 15.22 -20.75
N MET A 104 -5.08 15.46 -21.03
CA MET A 104 -4.61 16.69 -21.64
C MET A 104 -5.44 16.79 -22.91
N GLY A 105 -6.38 17.74 -22.89
CA GLY A 105 -7.15 18.11 -24.07
C GLY A 105 -6.17 18.65 -25.09
N ILE A 106 -5.56 17.76 -25.86
CA ILE A 106 -5.14 18.05 -27.22
C ILE A 106 -6.42 18.09 -28.05
N ILE A 107 -7.13 19.20 -27.92
CA ILE A 107 -8.11 19.67 -28.90
C ILE A 107 -7.35 20.65 -29.78
N SER A 108 -7.16 20.20 -31.03
CA SER A 108 -6.84 20.89 -32.30
C SER A 108 -5.81 22.02 -32.32
#